data_AF-A0A2E8R5A3-F1
#
_entry.id   AF-A0A2E8R5A3-F1
#
_cell.length_a   1.000
_cell.length_b   1.000
_cell.length_c   1.000
_cell.angle_alpha   90.00
_cell.angle_beta   90.00
_cell.angle_gamma   90.00
#
_symmetry.space_group_name_H-M   'P 1'
#
loop_
_entity.id
_entity.type
_entity.pdbx_description
1 polymer ?
#
loop_
_entity_poly.entity_id
_entity_poly.type
_entity_poly.pdbx_seq_one_letter_code
_entity_poly.pdbx_strand_id
1 'polypeptide(L)' 'MNLNRISKSFILFIIIFNFNILAQENYVEQIKENEYKLPIQFIKAGNFTMGSPKSEKVRFGDEGPQHKFFVD' A
#
# COMPACT_ATOMS: atom_id res chain seq x y z
N MET A 1 -11.48 -45.46 10.84
CA MET A 1 -11.88 -44.54 9.76
C MET A 1 -10.68 -43.65 9.47
N ASN A 2 -9.95 -43.91 8.38
CA ASN A 2 -8.64 -43.29 8.12
C ASN A 2 -8.82 -41.86 7.57
N LEU A 3 -8.41 -40.86 8.34
CA LEU A 3 -8.57 -39.43 8.04
C LEU A 3 -7.61 -38.85 6.97
N ASN A 4 -6.78 -39.66 6.32
CA ASN A 4 -5.56 -39.14 5.67
C ASN A 4 -5.55 -39.20 4.13
N ARG A 5 -6.58 -38.67 3.45
CA ARG A 5 -6.50 -38.42 1.99
C ARG A 5 -7.11 -37.05 1.63
N ILE A 6 -6.38 -35.99 1.94
CA ILE A 6 -6.70 -34.65 1.46
C ILE A 6 -6.13 -34.51 0.04
N SER A 7 -6.96 -34.13 -0.93
CA SER A 7 -6.53 -33.98 -2.33
C SER A 7 -5.67 -32.74 -2.51
N LYS A 8 -4.70 -32.78 -3.44
CA LYS A 8 -3.82 -31.62 -3.74
C LYS A 8 -4.62 -30.38 -4.15
N SER A 9 -5.75 -30.58 -4.86
CA SER A 9 -6.66 -29.49 -5.23
C SER A 9 -7.34 -28.85 -4.02
N PHE A 10 -7.62 -29.62 -2.97
CA PHE A 10 -8.19 -29.10 -1.73
C PHE A 10 -7.16 -28.26 -0.95
N ILE A 11 -5.90 -28.68 -0.93
CA ILE A 11 -4.79 -27.91 -0.35
C ILE A 11 -4.60 -26.58 -1.11
N LEU A 12 -4.63 -26.61 -2.45
CA LEU A 12 -4.52 -25.42 -3.27
C LEU A 12 -5.68 -24.44 -3.03
N PHE A 13 -6.90 -24.95 -2.88
CA PHE A 13 -8.08 -24.14 -2.54
C PHE A 13 -7.91 -23.44 -1.17
N ILE A 14 -7.44 -24.16 -0.15
CA ILE A 14 -7.16 -23.57 1.17
C ILE A 14 -6.11 -22.46 1.06
N ILE A 15 -5.03 -22.66 0.29
CA ILE A 15 -3.97 -21.65 0.13
C ILE A 15 -4.56 -20.38 -0.50
N ILE A 16 -5.31 -20.48 -1.60
CA ILE A 16 -5.87 -19.32 -2.31
C ILE A 16 -6.92 -18.59 -1.45
N PHE A 17 -7.75 -19.32 -0.69
CA PHE A 17 -8.79 -18.72 0.12
C PHE A 17 -8.24 -17.92 1.32
N ASN A 18 -7.10 -18.34 1.89
CA ASN A 18 -6.48 -17.62 3.01
C ASN A 18 -5.74 -16.34 2.59
N PHE A 19 -5.36 -16.17 1.32
CA PHE A 19 -4.66 -14.96 0.87
C PHE A 19 -5.51 -13.68 0.94
N ASN A 20 -6.84 -13.79 0.81
CA ASN A 20 -7.73 -12.63 0.85
C ASN A 20 -7.89 -12.02 2.25
N ILE A 21 -7.51 -12.74 3.32
CA ILE A 21 -7.66 -12.30 4.72
C ILE A 21 -6.50 -11.38 5.16
N LEU A 22 -5.39 -11.34 4.41
CA LEU A 22 -4.20 -10.55 4.75
C LEU A 22 -4.16 -9.14 4.15
N ALA A 23 -5.24 -8.67 3.52
CA ALA A 23 -5.29 -7.28 3.05
C ALA A 23 -5.37 -6.33 4.25
N GLN A 24 -4.59 -5.25 4.22
CA GLN A 24 -4.63 -4.23 5.28
C GLN A 24 -5.94 -3.44 5.18
N GLU A 25 -6.69 -3.40 6.28
CA GLU A 25 -7.92 -2.61 6.40
C GLU A 25 -7.64 -1.12 6.20
N ASN A 26 -8.63 -0.38 5.71
CA ASN A 26 -8.55 1.08 5.56
C ASN A 26 -8.36 1.73 6.95
N TYR A 27 -7.30 2.52 7.12
CA TYR A 27 -7.05 3.25 8.37
C TYR A 27 -7.86 4.54 8.38
N VAL A 28 -8.58 4.80 9.48
CA VAL A 28 -9.31 6.05 9.68
C VAL A 28 -8.88 6.67 11.00
N GLU A 29 -8.18 7.79 10.92
CA GLU A 29 -7.75 8.56 12.09
C GLU A 29 -8.91 9.46 12.57
N GLN A 30 -9.27 9.39 13.85
CA GLN A 30 -10.21 10.32 14.47
C GLN A 30 -9.43 11.45 15.13
N ILE A 31 -9.65 12.68 14.67
CA ILE A 31 -9.02 13.84 15.29
C ILE A 31 -9.65 14.06 16.67
N LYS A 32 -8.80 14.24 17.69
CA LYS A 32 -9.27 14.49 19.06
C LYS A 32 -10.12 15.75 19.10
N GLU A 33 -11.15 15.72 19.95
CA GLU A 33 -12.04 16.86 20.23
C GLU A 33 -12.93 17.30 19.05
N ASN A 34 -13.00 16.52 17.97
CA ASN A 34 -14.01 16.69 16.94
C ASN A 34 -14.54 15.33 16.41
N GLU A 35 -15.60 15.38 15.61
CA GLU A 35 -16.19 14.20 14.95
C GLU A 35 -15.54 13.90 13.59
N TYR A 36 -14.50 14.66 13.22
CA TYR A 36 -13.88 14.56 11.91
C TYR A 36 -12.97 13.33 11.82
N LYS A 37 -13.12 12.60 10.71
CA LYS A 37 -12.42 11.35 10.44
C LYS A 37 -11.60 11.50 9.17
N LEU A 38 -10.30 11.24 9.28
CA LEU A 38 -9.37 11.26 8.16
C LEU A 38 -9.17 9.85 7.62
N PRO A 39 -9.61 9.55 6.39
CA PRO A 39 -9.22 8.31 5.73
C PRO A 39 -7.73 8.40 5.35
N ILE A 40 -6.96 7.39 5.75
CA ILE A 40 -5.53 7.30 5.53
C ILE A 40 -5.23 6.00 4.78
N GLN A 41 -4.28 6.06 3.85
CA GLN A 41 -3.79 4.91 3.11
C GLN A 41 -2.37 4.58 3.56
N PHE A 42 -2.11 3.31 3.83
CA PHE A 42 -0.74 2.83 4.03
C PHE A 42 0.04 2.93 2.72
N ILE A 43 1.21 3.58 2.77
CA ILE A 43 2.18 3.65 1.67
C ILE A 43 3.41 2.85 2.11
N LYS A 44 3.85 1.91 1.27
CA LYS A 44 5.04 1.09 1.56
C LYS A 44 6.31 1.93 1.49
N ALA A 45 7.26 1.63 2.37
CA ALA A 45 8.63 2.14 2.28
C ALA A 45 9.22 1.91 0.89
N GLY A 46 9.97 2.87 0.37
CA GLY A 46 10.47 2.79 -0.98
C GLY A 46 11.17 4.03 -1.49
N ASN A 47 11.69 3.90 -2.71
CA ASN A 47 12.37 4.96 -3.43
C ASN A 47 11.44 5.59 -4.45
N PHE A 48 11.48 6.92 -4.57
CA PHE A 48 10.83 7.64 -5.66
C PHE A 48 11.74 8.78 -6.16
N THR A 49 11.39 9.33 -7.32
CA THR A 49 12.04 10.54 -7.83
C THR A 49 11.21 11.74 -7.38
N MET A 50 11.79 12.62 -6.57
CA MET A 50 11.17 13.87 -6.15
C MET A 50 11.58 15.00 -7.10
N GLY A 51 10.67 15.93 -7.36
CA GLY A 51 10.85 17.07 -8.26
C GLY A 51 10.43 16.80 -9.72
N SER A 52 10.37 17.86 -10.51
CA SER A 52 9.77 17.84 -11.86
C SER A 52 10.82 17.96 -12.98
N PRO A 53 10.65 17.26 -14.12
CA PRO A 53 11.57 17.34 -15.25
C PRO A 53 11.66 18.77 -15.78
N LYS A 54 12.84 19.16 -16.29
CA LYS A 54 13.04 20.49 -16.90
C LYS A 54 12.11 20.77 -18.08
N SER A 55 11.63 19.72 -18.75
CA SER A 55 10.71 19.81 -19.89
C SER A 55 9.24 19.89 -19.51
N GLU A 56 8.90 19.82 -18.21
CA GLU A 56 7.51 19.90 -17.77
C GLU A 56 6.93 21.29 -18.04
N LYS A 57 5.75 21.31 -18.70
CA LYS A 57 5.07 22.55 -19.04
C LYS A 57 4.52 23.19 -17.76
N VAL A 58 4.74 24.50 -17.58
CA VAL A 58 4.33 25.24 -16.37
C VAL A 58 5.08 24.80 -15.11
N ARG A 59 6.32 24.30 -15.25
CA ARG A 59 7.20 24.03 -14.12
C ARG A 59 7.58 25.32 -13.38
N PHE A 60 7.41 25.32 -12.05
CA PHE A 60 7.90 26.36 -11.16
C PHE A 60 9.41 26.22 -10.90
N GLY A 61 10.07 27.34 -10.60
CA GLY A 61 11.53 27.42 -10.50
C GLY A 61 12.12 26.49 -9.43
N ASP A 62 11.39 26.29 -8.34
CA ASP A 62 11.76 25.57 -7.12
C ASP A 62 11.47 24.06 -7.15
N GLU A 63 10.87 23.52 -8.21
CA GLU A 63 10.54 22.09 -8.33
C GLU A 63 11.75 21.19 -8.65
N GLY A 64 12.99 21.69 -8.58
CA GLY A 64 14.17 20.92 -8.95
C GLY A 64 15.38 21.18 -8.04
N PRO A 65 16.47 20.42 -8.24
CA PRO A 65 16.64 19.36 -9.24
C PRO A 65 15.84 18.09 -8.91
N GLN A 66 15.59 17.25 -9.91
CA GLN A 66 15.10 15.91 -9.64
C GLN A 66 16.15 15.10 -8.86
N HIS A 67 15.72 14.43 -7.80
CA HIS A 67 16.60 13.57 -7.02
C HIS A 67 15.87 12.30 -6.57
N LYS A 68 16.64 11.24 -6.29
CA LYS A 68 16.11 10.03 -5.66
C LYS A 68 15.94 10.28 -4.17
N PHE A 69 14.81 9.85 -3.62
CA PHE A 69 14.51 9.95 -2.20
C PHE A 69 13.93 8.62 -1.70
N PHE A 70 14.30 8.24 -0.49
CA PHE A 70 13.80 7.04 0.19
C PHE A 70 12.93 7.46 1.36
N VAL A 71 11.74 6.87 1.48
CA VAL A 71 10.86 7.00 2.64
C VAL A 71 10.78 5.65 3.32
N ASP A 72 11.00 5.66 4.64
CA ASP A 72 10.84 4.52 5.55
C ASP A 72 9.40 4.44 6.06
#